data_AF-A0A6A4I7N2-F1
#
_entry.id   AF-A0A6A4I7N2-F1
#
_cell.length_a   1.000
_cell.length_b   1.000
_cell.length_c   1.000
_cell.angle_alpha   90.00
_cell.angle_beta   90.00
_cell.angle_gamma   90.00
#
_symmetry.space_group_name_H-M   'P 1'
#
loop_
_entity.id
_entity.type
_entity.pdbx_description
1 polymer ?
#
loop_
_entity_poly.entity_id
_entity_poly.type
_entity_poly.pdbx_seq_one_letter_code
_entity_poly.pdbx_strand_id
1 'polypeptide(L)'
;MYKDGFNSPIPDTAWPLQALESFLLVHSSCALTKLSIQCLRPPDDELITILEQLPSLTSLTVNDHQIYSSCPPTQTSGLIQGPHSTLRSSAAPLLPRLRHLTLSYAGKAFDDDRFVEMVKSRCLSNEDAGRIGIDPLQSLALTFLDRTPALFGDKYEAFIPLEEAGFKLNVKGVSICSFQPQLSSQGFMFTLEHAPTSNSSNIYDPSALNDISPRLLPPYTEFYKLARYEFWKKTSHSSKKYTAQCCASS
;
A
#
# COMPACT_ATOMS: atom_id res chain seq x y z
N MET A 1 8.99 -10.87 -40.95
CA MET A 1 7.62 -10.35 -40.76
C MET A 1 6.99 -11.09 -39.59
N TYR A 2 7.13 -10.58 -38.37
CA TYR A 2 6.31 -11.00 -37.22
C TYR A 2 5.44 -9.79 -36.89
N LYS A 3 4.20 -9.83 -37.35
CA LYS A 3 3.18 -8.81 -37.07
C LYS A 3 2.27 -9.35 -35.96
N ASP A 4 2.02 -8.50 -34.98
CA ASP A 4 0.84 -8.50 -34.13
C ASP A 4 0.58 -9.79 -33.31
N GLY A 5 1.32 -9.95 -32.22
CA GLY A 5 0.97 -10.90 -31.16
C GLY A 5 1.15 -10.21 -29.80
N PHE A 6 0.14 -10.28 -28.94
CA PHE A 6 0.07 -9.73 -27.57
C PHE A 6 -0.55 -8.32 -27.39
N ASN A 7 -1.72 -8.09 -28.01
CA ASN A 7 -2.72 -7.14 -27.51
C ASN A 7 -3.93 -7.89 -26.93
N SER A 8 -3.73 -8.98 -26.19
CA SER A 8 -4.84 -9.48 -25.36
C SER A 8 -5.04 -8.46 -24.25
N PRO A 9 -6.23 -7.85 -24.09
CA PRO A 9 -6.51 -7.04 -22.91
C PRO A 9 -6.15 -7.90 -21.70
N ILE A 10 -5.22 -7.41 -20.87
CA ILE A 10 -4.92 -8.04 -19.60
C ILE A 10 -6.28 -8.19 -18.93
N PRO A 11 -6.73 -9.41 -18.57
CA PRO A 11 -8.01 -9.56 -17.90
C PRO A 11 -7.95 -8.64 -16.69
N ASP A 12 -8.96 -7.79 -16.51
CA ASP A 12 -9.12 -6.99 -15.31
C ASP A 12 -9.15 -7.98 -14.14
N THR A 13 -7.98 -8.28 -13.59
CA THR A 13 -7.83 -9.12 -12.43
C THR A 13 -8.45 -8.32 -11.33
N ALA A 14 -9.71 -8.63 -11.05
CA ALA A 14 -10.49 -8.00 -10.00
C ALA A 14 -9.59 -7.89 -8.77
N TRP A 15 -9.42 -6.66 -8.29
CA TRP A 15 -8.64 -6.39 -7.10
C TRP A 15 -9.10 -7.35 -6.01
N PRO A 16 -8.19 -8.03 -5.29
CA PRO A 16 -8.58 -9.00 -4.27
C PRO A 16 -9.06 -8.29 -2.99
N LEU A 17 -9.88 -7.24 -3.13
CA LEU A 17 -10.47 -6.45 -2.05
C LEU A 17 -11.08 -7.38 -1.01
N GLN A 18 -11.94 -8.28 -1.48
CA GLN A 18 -12.68 -9.19 -0.62
C GLN A 18 -11.76 -10.13 0.16
N ALA A 19 -10.65 -10.56 -0.44
CA ALA A 19 -9.67 -11.41 0.25
C ALA A 19 -8.89 -10.60 1.30
N LEU A 20 -8.53 -9.37 0.97
CA LEU A 20 -7.79 -8.47 1.85
C LEU A 20 -8.67 -8.00 3.03
N GLU A 21 -9.91 -7.62 2.77
CA GLU A 21 -10.93 -7.30 3.79
C GLU A 21 -11.21 -8.49 4.69
N SER A 22 -11.46 -9.68 4.13
CA SER A 22 -11.69 -10.89 4.93
C SER A 22 -10.49 -11.19 5.82
N PHE A 23 -9.28 -11.08 5.28
CA PHE A 23 -8.07 -11.32 6.05
C PHE A 23 -7.88 -10.29 7.17
N LEU A 24 -8.02 -9.01 6.87
CA LEU A 24 -7.81 -7.91 7.82
C LEU A 24 -8.90 -7.88 8.91
N LEU A 25 -10.18 -7.96 8.51
CA LEU A 25 -11.31 -7.77 9.40
C LEU A 25 -11.69 -9.04 10.16
N VAL A 26 -11.72 -10.19 9.48
CA VAL A 26 -12.29 -11.42 10.05
C VAL A 26 -11.23 -12.25 10.76
N HIS A 27 -10.00 -12.25 10.25
CA HIS A 27 -8.99 -13.21 10.69
C HIS A 27 -7.84 -12.60 11.49
N SER A 28 -7.64 -11.28 11.40
CA SER A 28 -6.56 -10.62 12.11
C SER A 28 -7.09 -9.83 13.31
N SER A 29 -6.82 -10.32 14.52
CA SER A 29 -6.98 -9.53 15.75
C SER A 29 -5.82 -8.54 15.96
N CYS A 30 -4.97 -8.37 14.95
CA CYS A 30 -3.74 -7.63 15.06
C CYS A 30 -3.87 -6.24 14.42
N ALA A 31 -3.36 -5.23 15.11
CA ALA A 31 -3.18 -3.90 14.55
C ALA A 31 -2.07 -3.92 13.48
N LEU A 32 -2.47 -3.83 12.20
CA LEU A 32 -1.52 -3.66 11.11
C LEU A 32 -0.87 -2.27 11.21
N THR A 33 0.45 -2.23 11.30
CA THR A 33 1.20 -0.98 11.43
C THR A 33 1.97 -0.62 10.16
N LYS A 34 2.28 -1.61 9.31
CA LYS A 34 2.98 -1.37 8.05
C LYS A 34 2.27 -2.08 6.90
N LEU A 35 2.06 -1.35 5.81
CA LEU A 35 1.43 -1.84 4.59
C LEU A 35 2.31 -1.45 3.41
N SER A 36 2.68 -2.43 2.59
CA SER A 36 3.36 -2.21 1.32
C SER A 36 2.52 -2.75 0.19
N ILE A 37 2.10 -1.87 -0.72
CA ILE A 37 1.37 -2.17 -1.94
C ILE A 37 2.36 -2.04 -3.10
N GLN A 38 2.57 -3.10 -3.87
CA GLN A 38 3.52 -3.12 -4.99
C GLN A 38 2.86 -3.68 -6.23
N CYS A 39 3.06 -3.04 -7.39
CA CYS A 39 2.59 -3.54 -8.69
C CYS A 39 1.07 -3.73 -8.76
N LEU A 40 0.32 -2.86 -8.09
CA LEU A 40 -1.08 -3.07 -7.81
C LEU A 40 -1.85 -1.78 -8.08
N ARG A 41 -2.94 -1.90 -8.84
CA ARG A 41 -3.79 -0.77 -9.26
C ARG A 41 -5.19 -0.92 -8.68
N PRO A 42 -5.37 -0.75 -7.35
CA PRO A 42 -6.70 -0.62 -6.80
C PRO A 42 -7.36 0.64 -7.38
N PRO A 43 -8.66 0.61 -7.69
CA PRO A 43 -9.44 1.83 -7.85
C PRO A 43 -9.28 2.73 -6.60
N ASP A 44 -9.28 4.05 -6.78
CA ASP A 44 -9.09 5.01 -5.69
C ASP A 44 -10.07 4.75 -4.53
N ASP A 45 -11.35 4.48 -4.83
CA ASP A 45 -12.39 4.21 -3.84
C ASP A 45 -12.12 2.93 -3.02
N GLU A 46 -11.62 1.87 -3.66
CA GLU A 46 -11.31 0.61 -2.99
C GLU A 46 -10.05 0.73 -2.12
N LEU A 47 -9.03 1.42 -2.61
CA LEU A 47 -7.82 1.71 -1.83
C LEU A 47 -8.17 2.51 -0.58
N ILE A 48 -8.97 3.57 -0.74
CA ILE A 48 -9.38 4.40 0.38
C ILE A 48 -10.19 3.58 1.39
N THR A 49 -11.13 2.75 0.91
CA THR A 49 -11.94 1.86 1.77
C THR A 49 -11.06 0.94 2.61
N ILE A 50 -10.01 0.34 2.02
CA ILE A 50 -9.03 -0.48 2.75
C ILE A 50 -8.31 0.36 3.81
N LEU A 51 -7.83 1.55 3.45
CA LEU A 51 -7.04 2.40 4.33
C LEU A 51 -7.87 2.92 5.53
N GLU A 52 -9.18 3.11 5.36
CA GLU A 52 -10.10 3.43 6.46
C GLU A 52 -10.20 2.31 7.50
N GLN A 53 -10.09 1.05 7.08
CA GLN A 53 -10.08 -0.10 7.98
C GLN A 53 -8.75 -0.29 8.72
N LEU A 54 -7.75 0.57 8.45
CA LEU A 54 -6.40 0.45 8.98
C LEU A 54 -5.98 1.66 9.85
N PRO A 55 -6.72 2.01 10.92
CA PRO A 55 -6.43 3.19 11.74
C PRO A 55 -5.10 3.11 12.50
N SER A 56 -4.52 1.91 12.64
CA SER A 56 -3.23 1.69 13.31
C SER A 56 -2.01 1.80 12.39
N LEU A 57 -2.22 2.06 11.10
CA LEU A 57 -1.14 2.10 10.12
C LEU A 57 -0.21 3.28 10.39
N THR A 58 1.07 2.99 10.62
CA THR A 58 2.12 3.98 10.85
C THR A 58 3.06 4.15 9.65
N SER A 59 3.16 3.13 8.79
CA SER A 59 3.98 3.15 7.58
C SER A 59 3.21 2.64 6.37
N LEU A 60 3.14 3.46 5.33
CA LEU A 60 2.55 3.12 4.04
C LEU A 60 3.62 3.22 2.95
N THR A 61 3.79 2.14 2.20
CA THR A 61 4.60 2.12 0.97
C THR A 61 3.70 1.79 -0.20
N VAL A 62 3.68 2.66 -1.21
CA VAL A 62 2.99 2.41 -2.48
C VAL A 62 4.03 2.45 -3.58
N ASN A 63 4.20 1.33 -4.28
CA ASN A 63 5.19 1.20 -5.31
C ASN A 63 4.55 0.92 -6.68
N ASP A 64 4.56 1.94 -7.53
CA ASP A 64 4.14 1.88 -8.93
C ASP A 64 5.30 1.53 -9.86
N HIS A 65 6.24 0.66 -9.47
CA HIS A 65 7.22 0.13 -10.41
C HIS A 65 6.50 -0.72 -11.46
N GLN A 66 6.15 -0.08 -12.58
CA GLN A 66 5.74 -0.79 -13.78
C GLN A 66 6.95 -1.52 -14.34
N ILE A 67 6.99 -2.84 -14.12
CA ILE A 67 7.96 -3.72 -14.77
C ILE A 67 7.63 -3.83 -16.29
N TYR A 68 6.40 -3.50 -16.70
CA TYR A 68 5.92 -3.64 -18.07
C TYR A 68 5.36 -2.32 -18.63
N SER A 69 5.92 -1.87 -19.75
CA SER A 69 5.64 -0.60 -20.45
C SER A 69 4.23 -0.47 -21.05
N SER A 70 3.39 -1.50 -20.96
CA SER A 70 2.04 -1.51 -21.54
C SER A 70 0.94 -1.14 -20.55
N CYS A 71 1.25 -1.03 -19.26
CA CYS A 71 0.26 -0.66 -18.26
C CYS A 71 0.16 0.88 -18.13
N PRO A 72 -1.04 1.48 -18.07
CA PRO A 72 -1.17 2.89 -17.72
C PRO A 72 -0.74 3.13 -16.26
N PRO A 73 -0.17 4.30 -15.90
CA PRO A 73 0.31 4.58 -14.54
C PRO A 73 -0.81 4.38 -13.50
N THR A 74 -0.44 3.95 -12.30
CA THR A 74 -1.41 3.78 -11.21
C THR A 74 -1.98 5.14 -10.84
N GLN A 75 -3.30 5.23 -10.70
CA GLN A 75 -3.96 6.44 -10.20
C GLN A 75 -3.60 6.59 -8.72
N THR A 76 -2.51 7.29 -8.43
CA THR A 76 -2.15 7.70 -7.06
C THR A 76 -2.93 8.95 -6.64
N SER A 77 -3.82 9.43 -7.50
CA SER A 77 -4.63 10.63 -7.33
C SER A 77 -5.51 10.58 -6.09
N GLY A 78 -6.16 9.45 -5.80
CA GLY A 78 -7.09 9.34 -4.68
C GLY A 78 -6.39 9.45 -3.33
N LEU A 79 -5.17 8.91 -3.21
CA LEU A 79 -4.35 9.10 -2.01
C LEU A 79 -3.94 10.56 -1.78
N ILE A 80 -3.65 11.27 -2.87
CA ILE A 80 -3.22 12.67 -2.81
C ILE A 80 -4.43 13.59 -2.51
N GLN A 81 -5.60 13.26 -3.05
CA GLN A 81 -6.82 14.06 -2.92
C GLN A 81 -7.63 13.73 -1.64
N GLY A 82 -7.55 12.50 -1.16
CA GLY A 82 -8.37 11.98 -0.05
C GLY A 82 -8.32 12.80 1.24
N PRO A 83 -7.15 13.32 1.68
CA PRO A 83 -7.05 14.08 2.92
C PRO A 83 -7.74 15.46 2.89
N HIS A 84 -8.04 15.99 1.71
CA HIS A 84 -8.61 17.34 1.51
C HIS A 84 -10.01 17.33 0.90
N SER A 85 -10.57 16.15 0.58
CA SER A 85 -11.90 16.08 0.01
C SER A 85 -12.93 16.46 1.09
N THR A 86 -13.40 17.69 1.06
CA THR A 86 -14.57 18.19 1.81
C THR A 86 -15.85 17.40 1.51
N LEU A 87 -15.80 16.51 0.51
CA LEU A 87 -16.88 15.63 0.09
C LEU A 87 -17.05 14.41 0.99
N ARG A 88 -16.08 14.09 1.86
CA ARG A 88 -16.25 13.00 2.82
C ARG A 88 -16.89 13.52 4.10
N SER A 89 -18.18 13.22 4.24
CA SER A 89 -19.00 13.42 5.45
C SER A 89 -18.53 12.61 6.67
N SER A 90 -17.48 11.79 6.51
CA SER A 90 -16.84 11.06 7.59
C SER A 90 -15.99 12.02 8.43
N ALA A 91 -16.32 12.15 9.72
CA ALA A 91 -15.58 13.00 10.65
C ALA A 91 -14.17 12.48 10.97
N ALA A 92 -13.81 11.27 10.54
CA ALA A 92 -12.56 10.63 10.91
C ALA A 92 -11.45 10.86 9.86
N PRO A 93 -10.26 11.32 10.26
CA PRO A 93 -9.13 11.51 9.35
C PRO A 93 -8.62 10.17 8.80
N LEU A 94 -8.27 10.13 7.51
CA LEU A 94 -7.72 8.95 6.87
C LEU A 94 -6.32 8.63 7.41
N LEU A 95 -6.13 7.39 7.90
CA LEU A 95 -4.88 6.88 8.47
C LEU A 95 -4.33 7.73 9.63
N PRO A 96 -5.07 7.96 10.73
CA PRO A 96 -4.71 8.94 11.76
C PRO A 96 -3.29 8.79 12.29
N ARG A 97 -2.74 7.57 12.34
CA ARG A 97 -1.41 7.25 12.88
C ARG A 97 -0.27 7.21 11.86
N LEU A 98 -0.50 7.61 10.61
CA LEU A 98 0.52 7.54 9.55
C LEU A 98 1.68 8.50 9.83
N ARG A 99 2.89 7.94 10.00
CA ARG A 99 4.13 8.70 10.25
C ARG A 99 5.12 8.61 9.11
N HIS A 100 5.08 7.53 8.33
CA HIS A 100 6.02 7.25 7.25
C HIS A 100 5.28 6.96 5.96
N LEU A 101 5.57 7.75 4.93
CA LEU A 101 5.00 7.57 3.59
C LEU A 101 6.13 7.35 2.58
N THR A 102 6.05 6.27 1.82
CA THR A 102 6.95 6.01 0.68
C THR A 102 6.12 5.82 -0.57
N LEU A 103 6.36 6.65 -1.58
CA LEU A 103 5.68 6.61 -2.87
C LEU A 103 6.72 6.43 -3.97
N SER A 104 6.50 5.46 -4.85
CA SER A 104 7.19 5.34 -6.13
C SER A 104 6.16 5.54 -7.22
N TYR A 105 6.37 6.51 -8.10
CA TYR A 105 5.43 6.94 -9.12
C TYR A 105 6.04 6.80 -10.52
N ALA A 106 5.40 6.01 -11.38
CA ALA A 106 5.84 5.80 -12.77
C ALA A 106 5.28 6.81 -13.76
N GLY A 107 4.23 7.56 -13.40
CA GLY A 107 3.56 8.45 -14.34
C GLY A 107 4.33 9.74 -14.64
N LYS A 108 3.99 10.35 -15.77
CA LYS A 108 4.48 11.68 -16.17
C LYS A 108 3.72 12.83 -15.51
N ALA A 109 2.43 12.63 -15.27
CA ALA A 109 1.52 13.65 -14.75
C ALA A 109 1.32 13.46 -13.24
N PHE A 110 2.16 14.10 -12.43
CA PHE A 110 2.01 14.12 -10.98
C PHE A 110 1.57 15.51 -10.53
N ASP A 111 0.50 15.57 -9.73
CA ASP A 111 -0.01 16.82 -9.17
C ASP A 111 0.83 17.21 -7.95
N ASP A 112 1.98 17.84 -8.20
CA ASP A 112 2.91 18.27 -7.16
C ASP A 112 2.24 19.20 -6.14
N ASP A 113 1.35 20.09 -6.59
CA ASP A 113 0.77 21.14 -5.74
C ASP A 113 -0.19 20.54 -4.72
N ARG A 114 -1.09 19.64 -5.16
CA ARG A 114 -1.98 18.90 -4.24
C ARG A 114 -1.19 17.98 -3.32
N PHE A 115 -0.11 17.39 -3.82
CA PHE A 115 0.75 16.55 -3.01
C PHE A 115 1.43 17.35 -1.89
N VAL A 116 1.96 18.53 -2.18
CA VAL A 116 2.53 19.45 -1.18
C VAL A 116 1.47 19.86 -0.15
N GLU A 117 0.26 20.19 -0.60
CA GLU A 117 -0.85 20.54 0.29
C GLU A 117 -1.22 19.37 1.23
N MET A 118 -1.26 18.15 0.71
CA MET A 118 -1.52 16.93 1.48
C MET A 118 -0.44 16.68 2.54
N VAL A 119 0.84 16.83 2.18
CA VAL A 119 1.94 16.66 3.15
C VAL A 119 1.88 17.73 4.23
N LYS A 120 1.68 19.00 3.85
CA LYS A 120 1.58 20.12 4.79
C LYS A 120 0.45 19.95 5.79
N SER A 121 -0.71 19.45 5.36
CA SER A 121 -1.85 19.23 6.28
C SER A 121 -1.59 18.15 7.34
N ARG A 122 -0.56 17.31 7.14
CA ARG A 122 -0.16 16.25 8.07
C ARG A 122 1.13 16.56 8.83
N CYS A 123 1.89 17.56 8.42
CA CYS A 123 3.07 18.05 9.13
C CYS A 123 2.69 19.13 10.17
N LEU A 124 1.81 18.75 11.09
CA LEU A 124 1.34 19.64 12.17
C LEU A 124 2.29 19.64 13.36
N SER A 125 2.18 20.66 14.20
CA SER A 125 2.78 20.64 15.54
C SER A 125 2.18 19.49 16.36
N ASN A 126 2.93 18.95 17.34
CA ASN A 126 2.40 17.90 18.22
C ASN A 126 1.13 18.34 18.98
N GLU A 127 1.01 19.62 19.29
CA GLU A 127 -0.16 20.20 19.97
C GLU A 127 -1.40 20.18 19.07
N ASP A 128 -1.27 20.64 17.82
CA ASP A 128 -2.37 20.67 16.85
C ASP A 128 -2.78 19.27 16.41
N ALA A 129 -1.79 18.39 16.22
CA ALA A 129 -2.02 17.00 15.87
C ALA A 129 -2.79 16.26 16.96
N GLY A 130 -2.42 16.48 18.23
CA GLY A 130 -3.14 15.94 19.39
C GLY A 130 -4.58 16.44 19.53
N ARG A 131 -4.86 17.70 19.15
CA ARG A 131 -6.21 18.26 19.12
C ARG A 131 -7.12 17.62 18.08
N ILE A 132 -6.57 17.29 16.91
CA ILE A 132 -7.30 16.68 15.79
C ILE A 132 -7.34 15.14 15.92
N GLY A 133 -6.49 14.57 16.77
CA GLY A 133 -6.40 13.11 16.96
C GLY A 133 -5.63 12.42 15.83
N ILE A 134 -4.64 13.10 15.25
CA ILE A 134 -3.74 12.54 14.24
C ILE A 134 -2.28 12.59 14.71
N ASP A 135 -1.47 11.65 14.25
CA ASP A 135 -0.02 11.73 14.38
C ASP A 135 0.56 12.58 13.23
N PRO A 136 1.54 13.45 13.51
CA PRO A 136 2.25 14.17 12.46
C PRO A 136 3.01 13.23 11.54
N LEU A 137 3.02 13.53 10.24
CA LEU A 137 3.88 12.84 9.28
C LEU A 137 5.34 13.21 9.56
N GLN A 138 6.19 12.20 9.77
CA GLN A 138 7.59 12.37 10.18
C GLN A 138 8.56 12.19 9.02
N SER A 139 8.22 11.36 8.04
CA SER A 139 9.09 11.13 6.90
C SER A 139 8.32 10.85 5.63
N LEU A 140 8.84 11.37 4.52
CA LEU A 140 8.35 11.16 3.19
C LEU A 140 9.50 10.76 2.25
N ALA A 141 9.32 9.66 1.55
CA ALA A 141 10.17 9.28 0.42
C ALA A 141 9.33 9.27 -0.86
N LEU A 142 9.72 10.07 -1.85
CA LEU A 142 9.06 10.15 -3.14
C LEU A 142 10.07 9.82 -4.25
N THR A 143 9.80 8.76 -5.01
CA THR A 143 10.64 8.33 -6.12
C THR A 143 9.85 8.46 -7.41
N PHE A 144 10.33 9.29 -8.33
CA PHE A 144 9.79 9.39 -9.67
C PHE A 144 10.60 8.51 -10.62
N LEU A 145 9.92 7.67 -11.39
CA LEU A 145 10.58 6.81 -12.37
C LEU A 145 10.71 7.48 -13.73
N ASP A 146 9.78 8.37 -14.10
CA ASP A 146 9.77 9.00 -15.43
C ASP A 146 9.92 10.53 -15.37
N ARG A 147 10.39 11.07 -14.23
CA ARG A 147 10.72 12.49 -14.09
C ARG A 147 12.19 12.65 -13.72
N THR A 148 12.87 13.53 -14.45
CA THR A 148 14.24 13.92 -14.15
C THR A 148 14.27 14.89 -12.97
N PRO A 149 15.32 14.85 -12.12
CA PRO A 149 15.43 15.75 -10.96
C PRO A 149 15.36 17.24 -11.29
N ALA A 150 15.78 17.63 -12.48
CA ALA A 150 15.69 19.02 -12.95
C ALA A 150 14.25 19.55 -13.05
N LEU A 151 13.24 18.66 -13.13
CA LEU A 151 11.83 19.02 -13.22
C LEU A 151 11.15 19.18 -11.85
N PHE A 152 11.86 18.94 -10.75
CA PHE A 152 11.30 19.14 -9.40
C PHE A 152 11.21 20.62 -9.03
N GLY A 153 12.02 21.47 -9.67
CA GLY A 153 11.94 22.92 -9.55
C GLY A 153 11.95 23.42 -8.10
N ASP A 154 11.32 24.57 -7.92
CA ASP A 154 11.05 25.26 -6.65
C ASP A 154 9.87 24.65 -5.87
N LYS A 155 9.12 23.72 -6.46
CA LYS A 155 7.89 23.17 -5.85
C LYS A 155 8.12 22.51 -4.49
N TYR A 156 9.27 21.88 -4.32
CA TYR A 156 9.62 21.18 -3.09
C TYR A 156 10.36 22.08 -2.09
N GLU A 157 10.69 23.33 -2.44
CA GLU A 157 11.22 24.32 -1.48
C GLU A 157 10.21 24.63 -0.37
N ALA A 158 8.92 24.41 -0.65
CA ALA A 158 7.83 24.46 0.32
C ALA A 158 8.03 23.53 1.55
N PHE A 159 8.96 22.58 1.47
CA PHE A 159 9.31 21.66 2.55
C PHE A 159 10.54 22.06 3.37
N ILE A 160 11.32 23.07 2.94
CA ILE A 160 12.51 23.54 3.68
C ILE A 160 12.17 23.85 5.15
N PRO A 161 11.11 24.62 5.48
CA PRO A 161 10.77 24.90 6.87
C PRO A 161 10.35 23.64 7.65
N LEU A 162 9.81 22.63 6.97
CA LEU A 162 9.43 21.37 7.62
C LEU A 162 10.67 20.54 7.96
N GLU A 163 11.65 20.50 7.06
CA GLU A 163 12.92 19.80 7.31
C GLU A 163 13.68 20.41 8.49
N GLU A 164 13.68 21.75 8.60
CA GLU A 164 14.20 22.47 9.76
C GLU A 164 13.47 22.10 11.07
N ALA A 165 12.18 21.80 10.99
CA ALA A 165 11.37 21.29 12.10
C ALA A 165 11.54 19.78 12.36
N GLY A 166 12.41 19.09 11.63
CA GLY A 166 12.76 17.67 11.82
C GLY A 166 12.01 16.69 10.91
N PHE A 167 11.21 17.18 9.95
CA PHE A 167 10.63 16.34 8.90
C PHE A 167 11.71 15.78 7.98
N LYS A 168 11.60 14.51 7.59
CA LYS A 168 12.59 13.87 6.70
C LYS A 168 12.02 13.76 5.29
N LEU A 169 12.50 14.58 4.37
CA LEU A 169 12.14 14.50 2.96
C LEU A 169 13.22 13.80 2.15
N ASN A 170 12.81 12.90 1.26
CA ASN A 170 13.71 12.25 0.30
C ASN A 170 13.03 12.14 -1.06
N VAL A 171 13.34 13.08 -1.96
CA VAL A 171 12.83 13.09 -3.34
C VAL A 171 13.92 12.61 -4.29
N LYS A 172 13.61 11.58 -5.08
CA LYS A 172 14.53 11.00 -6.06
C LYS A 172 13.88 10.93 -7.44
N GLY A 173 14.61 11.31 -8.47
CA GLY A 173 14.28 11.01 -9.85
C GLY A 173 15.20 9.92 -10.38
N VAL A 174 14.63 8.85 -10.90
CA VAL A 174 15.38 7.77 -11.57
C VAL A 174 15.25 7.99 -13.06
N SER A 175 16.36 8.06 -13.79
CA SER A 175 16.30 8.07 -15.26
C SER A 175 16.25 6.62 -15.75
N ILE A 176 15.15 6.22 -16.38
CA ILE A 176 14.96 4.84 -16.89
C ILE A 176 15.96 4.50 -18.01
N CYS A 177 16.65 5.50 -18.59
CA CYS A 177 17.62 5.29 -19.66
C CYS A 177 18.80 4.37 -19.28
N SER A 178 18.99 4.02 -18.00
CA SER A 178 20.03 3.10 -17.53
C SER A 178 19.54 1.74 -17.05
N PHE A 179 18.23 1.46 -17.05
CA PHE A 179 17.75 0.15 -16.64
C PHE A 179 17.86 -0.86 -17.79
N GLN A 180 18.93 -1.66 -17.80
CA GLN A 180 18.90 -2.95 -18.50
C GLN A 180 18.03 -3.91 -17.67
N PRO A 181 16.86 -4.35 -18.19
CA PRO A 181 16.01 -5.26 -17.45
C PRO A 181 16.73 -6.60 -17.26
N GLN A 182 17.17 -6.88 -16.04
CA GLN A 182 17.47 -8.24 -15.62
C GLN A 182 16.13 -8.92 -15.38
N LEU A 183 15.68 -9.72 -16.36
CA LEU A 183 14.49 -10.56 -16.27
C LEU A 183 14.65 -11.55 -15.11
N SER A 184 14.25 -11.16 -13.90
CA SER A 184 14.01 -12.09 -12.80
C SER A 184 12.51 -12.23 -12.61
N SER A 185 12.00 -13.45 -12.66
CA SER A 185 10.59 -13.77 -12.45
C SER A 185 10.15 -13.44 -11.01
N GLN A 186 9.74 -12.20 -10.75
CA GLN A 186 9.19 -11.78 -9.45
C GLN A 186 7.66 -11.74 -9.51
N GLY A 187 7.01 -12.57 -8.69
CA GLY A 187 5.56 -12.52 -8.45
C GLY A 187 5.15 -11.29 -7.65
N PHE A 188 3.85 -10.99 -7.64
CA PHE A 188 3.29 -9.87 -6.86
C PHE A 188 3.49 -10.15 -5.37
N MET A 189 4.01 -9.17 -4.62
CA MET A 189 4.41 -9.36 -3.23
C MET A 189 3.73 -8.34 -2.32
N PHE A 190 2.92 -8.82 -1.39
CA PHE A 190 2.43 -8.04 -0.26
C PHE A 190 3.31 -8.36 0.95
N THR A 191 3.79 -7.32 1.64
CA THR A 191 4.48 -7.50 2.92
C THR A 191 3.66 -6.84 4.02
N LEU A 192 3.24 -7.66 5.00
CA LEU A 192 2.55 -7.22 6.21
C LEU A 192 3.50 -7.42 7.39
N GLU A 193 3.68 -6.39 8.20
CA GLU A 193 4.49 -6.46 9.43
C GLU A 193 3.61 -6.08 10.63
N HIS A 194 3.58 -6.97 11.62
CA HIS A 194 2.77 -6.79 12.82
C HIS A 194 3.62 -6.23 13.95
N ALA A 195 3.03 -5.35 14.76
CA ALA A 195 3.65 -4.93 16.01
C ALA A 195 3.55 -6.08 17.04
N PRO A 196 4.58 -6.29 17.89
CA PRO A 196 4.49 -7.26 18.97
C PRO A 196 3.37 -6.84 19.95
N THR A 197 2.32 -7.67 20.04
CA THR A 197 1.25 -7.48 21.03
C THR A 197 1.68 -8.07 22.37
N SER A 198 1.67 -7.27 23.43
CA SER A 198 1.90 -7.74 24.80
C SER A 198 0.72 -8.61 25.27
N ASN A 199 0.99 -9.88 25.54
CA ASN A 199 0.19 -10.87 26.29
C ASN A 199 -1.34 -10.73 26.26
N SER A 200 -1.98 -11.51 25.40
CA SER A 200 -3.39 -11.90 25.55
C SER A 200 -3.50 -13.42 25.42
N SER A 201 -3.63 -14.12 26.55
CA SER A 201 -3.90 -15.56 26.61
C SER A 201 -5.39 -15.82 26.35
N ASN A 202 -5.79 -15.90 25.09
CA ASN A 202 -7.09 -16.45 24.71
C ASN A 202 -6.92 -17.89 24.23
N ILE A 203 -7.50 -18.82 24.98
CA ILE A 203 -7.58 -20.24 24.67
C ILE A 203 -8.67 -20.39 23.60
N TYR A 204 -8.30 -20.83 22.40
CA TYR A 204 -9.25 -21.13 21.32
C TYR A 204 -9.49 -22.65 21.24
N ASP A 205 -10.77 -23.05 21.20
CA ASP A 205 -11.23 -24.43 21.08
C ASP A 205 -11.30 -24.85 19.59
N PRO A 206 -10.47 -25.82 19.14
CA PRO A 206 -10.37 -26.20 17.73
C PRO A 206 -11.51 -27.12 17.22
N SER A 207 -12.54 -27.42 18.02
CA SER A 207 -13.54 -28.45 17.67
C SER A 207 -14.75 -27.97 16.86
N ALA A 208 -14.89 -26.68 16.53
CA ALA A 208 -16.10 -26.12 15.92
C ALA A 208 -16.15 -26.05 14.37
N LEU A 209 -15.32 -26.77 13.60
CA LEU A 209 -15.15 -26.50 12.16
C LEU A 209 -15.22 -27.72 11.21
N ASN A 210 -16.05 -28.72 11.54
CA ASN A 210 -16.23 -29.93 10.71
C ASN A 210 -17.55 -30.02 9.92
N ASP A 211 -18.29 -28.92 9.72
CA ASP A 211 -19.55 -28.98 8.98
C ASP A 211 -19.70 -27.85 7.95
N ILE A 212 -18.97 -27.94 6.83
CA ILE A 212 -19.29 -27.18 5.61
C ILE A 212 -19.15 -28.10 4.39
N SER A 213 -20.29 -28.34 3.72
CA SER A 213 -20.43 -29.18 2.53
C SER A 213 -19.83 -28.54 1.27
N PRO A 214 -19.17 -29.30 0.36
CA PRO A 214 -18.51 -28.73 -0.81
C PRO A 214 -19.49 -28.65 -1.97
N ARG A 215 -20.09 -27.47 -2.20
CA ARG A 215 -20.72 -27.17 -3.50
C ARG A 215 -20.28 -25.79 -4.00
N LEU A 216 -19.64 -25.82 -5.17
CA LEU A 216 -19.36 -24.73 -6.09
C LEU A 216 -18.53 -23.56 -5.51
N LEU A 217 -17.21 -23.73 -5.50
CA LEU A 217 -16.27 -22.62 -5.39
C LEU A 217 -15.53 -22.41 -6.71
N PRO A 218 -15.27 -21.16 -7.12
CA PRO A 218 -14.53 -20.82 -8.33
C PRO A 218 -13.06 -21.29 -8.25
N PRO A 219 -12.34 -21.43 -9.40
CA PRO A 219 -11.07 -22.16 -9.52
C PRO A 219 -9.87 -21.60 -8.74
N TYR A 220 -10.05 -20.52 -7.96
CA TYR A 220 -8.98 -19.89 -7.18
C TYR A 220 -8.79 -20.49 -5.78
N THR A 221 -9.59 -21.46 -5.35
CA THR A 221 -9.52 -22.03 -3.99
C THR A 221 -8.24 -22.79 -3.66
N GLU A 222 -7.52 -23.34 -4.63
CA GLU A 222 -6.28 -24.08 -4.37
C GLU A 222 -5.12 -23.14 -3.96
N PHE A 223 -5.09 -21.90 -4.46
CA PHE A 223 -4.12 -20.88 -4.03
C PHE A 223 -4.27 -20.52 -2.54
N TYR A 224 -5.51 -20.41 -2.07
CA TYR A 224 -5.81 -20.09 -0.67
C TYR A 224 -5.50 -21.25 0.28
N LYS A 225 -5.59 -22.50 -0.19
CA LYS A 225 -5.21 -23.69 0.62
C LYS A 225 -3.70 -23.74 0.89
N LEU A 226 -2.87 -23.38 -0.09
CA LEU A 226 -1.40 -23.31 0.06
C LEU A 226 -0.96 -22.17 0.98
N ALA A 227 -1.54 -20.97 0.84
CA ALA A 227 -1.30 -19.87 1.77
C ALA A 227 -1.74 -20.21 3.20
N ARG A 228 -2.85 -20.93 3.35
CA ARG A 228 -3.40 -21.40 4.64
C ARG A 228 -2.55 -22.50 5.29
N TYR A 229 -1.89 -23.36 4.52
CA TYR A 229 -1.04 -24.45 5.05
C TYR A 229 0.31 -23.94 5.58
N GLU A 230 0.95 -23.00 4.87
CA GLU A 230 2.20 -22.36 5.33
C GLU A 230 1.99 -21.42 6.53
N PHE A 231 0.80 -20.83 6.64
CA PHE A 231 0.42 -19.96 7.75
C PHE A 231 0.36 -20.70 9.10
N TRP A 232 -0.18 -21.94 9.14
CA TRP A 232 -0.40 -22.66 10.40
C TRP A 232 0.84 -23.40 10.93
N LYS A 233 1.78 -23.81 10.05
CA LYS A 233 2.98 -24.54 10.48
C LYS A 233 4.01 -23.64 11.18
N LYS A 234 3.88 -22.31 11.07
CA LYS A 234 4.85 -21.33 11.57
C LYS A 234 4.41 -20.57 12.83
N THR A 235 3.31 -20.88 13.48
CA THR A 235 2.93 -20.18 14.73
C THR A 235 3.61 -20.80 15.96
N SER A 236 4.89 -20.47 16.15
CA SER A 236 5.51 -20.41 17.47
C SER A 236 6.54 -19.28 17.52
N HIS A 237 6.32 -18.36 18.47
CA HIS A 237 7.23 -17.40 19.12
C HIS A 237 8.36 -16.79 18.27
N SER A 238 8.07 -15.70 17.54
CA SER A 238 9.02 -14.61 17.19
C SER A 238 8.29 -13.54 16.37
N SER A 239 8.71 -12.27 16.41
CA SER A 239 8.22 -11.20 15.53
C SER A 239 8.46 -11.60 14.08
N LYS A 240 7.38 -11.80 13.29
CA LYS A 240 7.48 -12.29 11.90
C LYS A 240 7.09 -11.21 10.91
N LYS A 241 7.88 -11.12 9.84
CA LYS A 241 7.50 -10.49 8.59
C LYS A 241 6.64 -11.48 7.82
N TYR A 242 5.47 -11.06 7.37
CA TYR A 242 4.58 -11.88 6.59
C TYR A 242 4.66 -11.41 5.14
N THR A 243 5.07 -12.30 4.26
CA THR A 243 5.12 -12.05 2.82
C THR A 243 4.08 -12.94 2.18
N ALA A 244 3.04 -12.34 1.60
CA ALA A 244 2.11 -13.05 0.74
C ALA A 244 2.53 -12.79 -0.71
N GLN A 245 2.88 -13.86 -1.43
CA GLN A 245 3.26 -13.80 -2.84
C GLN A 245 2.11 -14.35 -3.69
N CYS A 246 1.51 -13.51 -4.53
CA CYS A 246 0.57 -13.93 -5.56
C CYS A 246 1.36 -14.20 -6.85
N CYS A 247 1.57 -15.47 -7.16
CA CYS A 247 2.08 -15.87 -8.47
C CYS A 247 0.91 -16.01 -9.43
N ALA A 248 0.90 -15.24 -10.53
CA ALA A 248 0.08 -15.59 -11.68
C ALA A 248 0.75 -16.80 -12.36
N SER A 249 0.07 -17.94 -12.41
CA SER A 249 0.52 -19.08 -13.20
C SER A 249 0.38 -18.73 -14.68
N SER A 250 1.51 -18.77 -15.42
CA SER A 250 1.54 -18.70 -16.88
C SER A 250 0.81 -19.89 -17.53
#